data_AF-A0A7S2DVF8-F1
#
_entry.id   AF-A0A7S2DVF8-F1
#
_cell.length_a   1.000
_cell.length_b   1.000
_cell.length_c   1.000
_cell.angle_alpha   90.00
_cell.angle_beta   90.00
_cell.angle_gamma   90.00
#
_symmetry.space_group_name_H-M   'P 1'
#
loop_
_entity.id
_entity.type
_entity.pdbx_description
1 polymer ?
#
loop_
_entity_poly.entity_id
_entity_poly.type
_entity_poly.pdbx_seq_one_letter_code
_entity_poly.pdbx_strand_id
1 'polypeptide(L)'
;LAKPLTLYREACDCGTLSHWSPLEPNLVDLHGMQVEVALLAVRAALHDFWLLGLQGDLVIVVGLGKHSRGQFLVGPAVAEMLQCELGLPVEPVPGRPGRLLVPARELWSTSSLS
;
A
#
# COMPACT_ATOMS: atom_id res chain seq x y z
N LEU A 1 -16.08 6.05 -0.64
CA LEU A 1 -14.76 5.54 -1.08
C LEU A 1 -14.73 5.08 -2.56
N ALA A 2 -15.85 4.63 -3.16
CA ALA A 2 -15.84 4.12 -4.54
C ALA A 2 -15.33 5.12 -5.59
N LYS A 3 -15.87 6.35 -5.65
CA LYS A 3 -15.52 7.32 -6.71
C LYS A 3 -14.04 7.76 -6.72
N PRO A 4 -13.40 8.11 -5.59
CA PRO A 4 -11.97 8.40 -5.57
C PRO A 4 -11.08 7.23 -6.00
N LEU A 5 -11.44 6.00 -5.58
CA LEU A 5 -10.70 4.81 -5.97
C LEU A 5 -10.84 4.52 -7.47
N THR A 6 -12.03 4.68 -8.05
CA THR A 6 -12.25 4.53 -9.49
C THR A 6 -11.36 5.48 -10.29
N LEU A 7 -11.36 6.78 -9.96
CA LEU A 7 -10.52 7.75 -10.68
C LEU A 7 -9.02 7.45 -10.52
N TYR A 8 -8.60 7.03 -9.32
CA TYR A 8 -7.23 6.63 -9.07
C TYR A 8 -6.82 5.42 -9.94
N ARG A 9 -7.70 4.42 -10.06
CA ARG A 9 -7.48 3.26 -10.92
C ARG A 9 -7.40 3.64 -12.40
N GLU A 10 -8.32 4.48 -12.88
CA GLU A 10 -8.28 4.99 -14.26
C GLU A 10 -6.95 5.68 -14.58
N ALA A 11 -6.41 6.46 -13.63
CA ALA A 11 -5.09 7.08 -13.79
C ALA A 11 -3.95 6.06 -13.85
N CYS A 12 -4.05 4.95 -13.09
CA CYS A 12 -3.10 3.84 -13.16
C CYS A 12 -3.20 3.10 -14.50
N ASP A 13 -4.41 2.77 -14.94
CA ASP A 13 -4.68 2.03 -16.17
C ASP A 13 -4.23 2.81 -17.41
N CYS A 14 -4.34 4.14 -17.38
CA CYS A 14 -3.81 5.02 -18.42
C CYS A 14 -2.29 5.26 -18.34
N GLY A 15 -1.60 4.67 -17.36
CA GLY A 15 -0.16 4.86 -17.14
C GLY A 15 0.25 6.27 -16.70
N THR A 16 -0.71 7.10 -16.28
CA THR A 16 -0.44 8.45 -15.77
C THR A 16 0.20 8.42 -14.39
N LEU A 17 -0.12 7.38 -13.61
CA LEU A 17 0.40 7.14 -12.27
C LEU A 17 0.78 5.66 -12.15
N SER A 18 1.83 5.34 -11.40
CA SER A 18 2.06 4.00 -10.88
C SER A 18 2.51 4.10 -9.43
N HIS A 19 1.97 3.23 -8.59
CA HIS A 19 2.41 3.04 -7.21
C HIS A 19 3.29 1.80 -7.06
N TRP A 20 3.40 0.97 -8.10
CA TRP A 20 4.31 -0.17 -8.10
C TRP A 20 5.73 0.28 -8.41
N SER A 21 6.69 -0.24 -7.65
CA SER A 21 8.10 -0.03 -7.94
C SER A 21 8.50 -0.71 -9.25
N PRO A 22 9.21 -0.02 -10.15
CA PRO A 22 9.74 -0.64 -11.36
C PRO A 22 10.99 -1.51 -11.08
N LEU A 23 11.54 -1.45 -9.87
CA LEU A 23 12.83 -2.08 -9.52
C LEU A 23 12.68 -3.27 -8.57
N GLU A 24 11.64 -3.29 -7.74
CA GLU A 24 11.41 -4.32 -6.72
C GLU A 24 10.02 -4.93 -6.94
N PRO A 25 9.90 -6.25 -7.18
CA PRO A 25 8.60 -6.91 -7.32
C PRO A 25 7.83 -6.85 -5.99
N ASN A 26 6.51 -6.79 -6.07
CA ASN A 26 5.61 -6.71 -4.91
C ASN A 26 5.94 -5.56 -3.95
N LEU A 27 6.52 -4.47 -4.47
CA LEU A 27 6.79 -3.29 -3.70
C LEU A 27 5.90 -2.14 -4.18
N VAL A 28 5.13 -1.61 -3.24
CA VAL A 28 4.33 -0.39 -3.42
C VAL A 28 5.14 0.77 -2.86
N ASP A 29 5.37 1.78 -3.68
CA ASP A 29 6.12 2.97 -3.30
C ASP A 29 5.19 4.18 -3.14
N LEU A 30 5.03 4.62 -1.88
CA LEU A 30 4.16 5.73 -1.50
C LEU A 30 4.95 6.97 -1.07
N HIS A 31 6.28 6.98 -1.26
CA HIS A 31 7.08 8.09 -0.80
C HIS A 31 6.63 9.40 -1.46
N GLY A 32 6.48 10.45 -0.65
CA GLY A 32 6.07 11.77 -1.14
C GLY A 32 4.58 11.90 -1.50
N MET A 33 3.79 10.83 -1.40
CA MET A 33 2.35 10.90 -1.58
C MET A 33 1.66 11.58 -0.39
N GLN A 34 0.52 12.23 -0.66
CA GLN A 34 -0.41 12.63 0.40
C GLN A 34 -1.08 11.40 1.01
N VAL A 35 -1.50 11.49 2.28
CA VAL A 35 -2.07 10.36 3.03
C VAL A 35 -3.24 9.74 2.27
N GLU A 36 -4.19 10.56 1.84
CA GLU A 36 -5.41 10.09 1.17
C GLU A 36 -5.09 9.35 -0.14
N VAL A 37 -4.09 9.84 -0.89
CA VAL A 37 -3.62 9.19 -2.12
C VAL A 37 -2.90 7.88 -1.81
N ALA A 38 -2.07 7.86 -0.76
CA ALA A 38 -1.36 6.66 -0.31
C ALA A 38 -2.34 5.55 0.12
N LEU A 39 -3.44 5.89 0.81
CA LEU A 39 -4.47 4.92 1.17
C LEU A 39 -5.20 4.35 -0.06
N LEU A 40 -5.48 5.18 -1.06
CA LEU A 40 -6.04 4.71 -2.34
C LEU A 40 -5.07 3.79 -3.07
N ALA A 41 -3.78 4.13 -3.09
CA ALA A 41 -2.72 3.33 -3.68
C ALA A 41 -2.62 1.95 -3.05
N VAL A 42 -2.66 1.85 -1.71
CA VAL A 42 -2.63 0.56 -1.01
C VAL A 42 -3.87 -0.28 -1.34
N ARG A 43 -5.06 0.32 -1.41
CA ARG A 43 -6.28 -0.42 -1.80
C ARG A 43 -6.22 -0.92 -3.24
N ALA A 44 -5.74 -0.09 -4.16
CA ALA A 44 -5.53 -0.49 -5.55
C ALA A 44 -4.52 -1.64 -5.64
N ALA A 45 -3.39 -1.54 -4.93
CA ALA A 45 -2.36 -2.56 -4.90
C ALA A 45 -2.87 -3.90 -4.35
N LEU A 46 -3.61 -3.90 -3.24
CA LEU A 46 -4.20 -5.12 -2.68
C LEU A 46 -5.19 -5.76 -3.65
N HIS A 47 -6.04 -4.95 -4.30
CA HIS A 47 -6.95 -5.44 -5.32
C HIS A 47 -6.20 -6.05 -6.50
N ASP A 48 -5.14 -5.42 -6.98
CA ASP A 48 -4.31 -5.95 -8.07
C ASP A 48 -3.60 -7.24 -7.63
N PHE A 49 -3.14 -7.30 -6.38
CA PHE A 49 -2.52 -8.49 -5.78
C PHE A 49 -3.48 -9.70 -5.84
N TRP A 50 -4.72 -9.51 -5.42
CA TRP A 50 -5.75 -10.55 -5.46
C TRP A 50 -6.21 -10.88 -6.87
N LEU A 51 -6.49 -9.87 -7.70
CA LEU A 51 -7.01 -10.05 -9.06
C LEU A 51 -6.00 -10.75 -9.97
N LEU A 52 -4.72 -10.38 -9.87
CA LEU A 52 -3.65 -10.92 -10.70
C LEU A 52 -3.01 -12.18 -10.12
N GLY A 53 -3.39 -12.58 -8.90
CA GLY A 53 -2.82 -13.75 -8.24
C GLY A 53 -1.34 -13.58 -7.88
N LEU A 54 -0.91 -12.36 -7.54
CA LEU A 54 0.49 -12.10 -7.20
C LEU A 54 0.91 -12.93 -5.98
N GLN A 55 2.15 -13.40 -5.96
CA GLN A 55 2.64 -14.31 -4.92
C GLN A 55 3.75 -13.64 -4.12
N GLY A 56 3.85 -13.98 -2.83
CA GLY A 56 4.88 -13.47 -1.93
C GLY A 56 4.40 -12.35 -1.00
N ASP A 57 5.33 -11.81 -0.22
CA ASP A 57 5.01 -10.71 0.70
C ASP A 57 4.81 -9.40 -0.07
N LEU A 58 3.96 -8.53 0.46
CA LEU A 58 3.78 -7.17 -0.04
C LEU A 58 4.57 -6.20 0.82
N VAL A 59 5.49 -5.46 0.19
CA VAL A 59 6.27 -4.41 0.86
C VAL A 59 5.69 -3.04 0.49
N ILE A 60 5.47 -2.18 1.47
CA ILE A 60 4.94 -0.83 1.28
C ILE A 60 5.96 0.17 1.80
N VAL A 61 6.48 1.03 0.92
CA VAL A 61 7.40 2.12 1.27
C VAL A 61 6.59 3.37 1.60
N VAL A 62 6.59 3.76 2.87
CA VAL A 62 5.87 4.93 3.38
C VAL A 62 6.80 6.14 3.59
N GLY A 63 8.09 5.96 3.32
CA GLY A 63 9.13 6.96 3.52
C GLY A 63 9.52 7.15 4.99
N LEU A 64 10.56 7.94 5.21
CA LEU A 64 11.11 8.23 6.55
C LEU A 64 10.51 9.49 7.19
N GLY A 65 9.64 10.20 6.47
CA GLY A 65 9.12 11.49 6.89
C GLY A 65 10.10 12.66 6.78
N LYS A 66 11.42 12.46 6.72
CA LYS A 66 12.49 13.50 6.83
C LYS A 66 12.33 14.82 6.03
N HIS A 67 11.45 14.91 5.05
CA HIS A 67 11.23 16.09 4.20
C HIS A 67 9.83 16.73 4.31
N SER A 68 8.92 16.24 5.16
CA SER A 68 7.61 16.88 5.33
C SER A 68 7.69 18.00 6.37
N ARG A 69 7.28 19.21 6.00
CA ARG A 69 7.11 20.37 6.90
C ARG A 69 5.89 20.23 7.86
N GLY A 70 5.48 19.00 8.19
CA GLY A 70 4.27 18.65 8.95
C GLY A 70 4.35 17.24 9.55
N GLN A 71 3.24 16.73 10.12
CA GLN A 71 3.19 15.41 10.77
C GLN A 71 3.42 14.27 9.76
N PHE A 72 4.25 13.28 10.15
CA PHE A 72 4.57 12.09 9.37
C PHE A 72 3.40 11.10 9.38
N LEU A 73 2.38 11.36 8.55
CA LEU A 73 1.11 10.66 8.68
C LEU A 73 0.95 9.43 7.76
N VAL A 74 1.72 9.30 6.68
CA VAL A 74 1.52 8.19 5.72
C VAL A 74 1.76 6.82 6.36
N GLY A 75 2.91 6.62 7.02
CA GLY A 75 3.23 5.35 7.67
C GLY A 75 2.18 4.92 8.71
N PRO A 76 1.89 5.76 9.71
CA PRO A 76 0.83 5.49 10.69
C PRO A 76 -0.54 5.27 10.07
N ALA A 77 -0.98 6.11 9.12
CA ALA A 77 -2.30 5.98 8.51
C ALA A 77 -2.44 4.70 7.67
N VAL A 78 -1.39 4.32 6.93
CA VAL A 78 -1.37 3.06 6.16
C VAL A 78 -1.42 1.87 7.11
N ALA A 79 -0.64 1.90 8.20
CA ALA A 79 -0.64 0.82 9.19
C ALA A 79 -2.02 0.68 9.87
N GLU A 80 -2.63 1.80 10.27
CA GLU A 80 -3.98 1.84 10.86
C GLU A 80 -5.02 1.29 9.90
N MET A 81 -5.03 1.72 8.63
CA MET A 81 -5.97 1.19 7.63
C MET A 81 -5.79 -0.32 7.43
N LEU A 82 -4.55 -0.81 7.29
CA LEU A 82 -4.30 -2.24 7.13
C LEU A 82 -4.80 -3.05 8.34
N GLN A 83 -4.45 -2.63 9.55
CA GLN A 83 -4.77 -3.39 10.76
C GLN A 83 -6.24 -3.26 11.18
N CYS A 84 -6.76 -2.03 11.24
CA CYS A 84 -8.07 -1.75 11.83
C CYS A 84 -9.21 -1.85 10.82
N GLU A 85 -8.99 -1.48 9.56
CA GLU A 85 -10.05 -1.53 8.55
C GLU A 85 -10.03 -2.83 7.75
N LEU A 86 -8.84 -3.35 7.43
CA LEU A 86 -8.69 -4.53 6.56
C LEU A 86 -8.34 -5.81 7.33
N GLY A 87 -8.05 -5.73 8.63
CA GLY A 87 -7.66 -6.89 9.43
C GLY A 87 -6.34 -7.53 9.01
N LEU A 88 -5.52 -6.81 8.24
CA LEU A 88 -4.22 -7.26 7.74
C LEU A 88 -3.12 -6.87 8.73
N PRO A 89 -2.46 -7.83 9.38
CA PRO A 89 -1.30 -7.52 10.21
C PRO A 89 -0.17 -6.97 9.32
N VAL A 90 0.54 -5.99 9.86
CA VAL A 90 1.63 -5.31 9.17
C VAL A 90 2.77 -5.07 10.15
N GLU A 91 3.99 -5.32 9.70
CA GLU A 91 5.20 -5.21 10.51
C GLU A 91 6.21 -4.27 9.84
N PRO A 92 6.95 -3.45 10.60
CA PRO A 92 8.10 -2.73 10.05
C PRO A 92 9.17 -3.71 9.54
N VAL A 93 9.79 -3.42 8.40
CA VAL A 93 10.88 -4.26 7.88
C VAL A 93 12.17 -4.02 8.68
N PRO A 94 12.76 -5.03 9.34
CA PRO A 94 13.98 -4.86 10.12
C PRO A 94 15.14 -4.30 9.29
N GLY A 95 15.83 -3.29 9.82
CA GLY A 95 16.97 -2.63 9.15
C GLY A 95 16.60 -1.78 7.92
N ARG A 96 15.32 -1.68 7.55
CA ARG A 96 14.84 -0.89 6.41
C ARG A 96 13.75 0.08 6.86
N PRO A 97 14.13 1.20 7.52
CA PRO A 97 13.15 2.15 8.05
C PRO A 97 12.29 2.75 6.93
N GLY A 98 11.02 3.07 7.25
CA GLY A 98 10.06 3.58 6.27
C GLY A 98 9.49 2.51 5.33
N ARG A 99 9.67 1.23 5.65
CA ARG A 99 9.05 0.10 4.95
C ARG A 99 8.18 -0.71 5.90
N LEU A 100 7.01 -1.08 5.41
CA LEU A 100 6.03 -1.94 6.05
C LEU A 100 5.92 -3.24 5.25
N LEU A 101 5.71 -4.37 5.94
CA LEU A 101 5.56 -5.71 5.37
C LEU A 101 4.18 -6.25 5.71
N VAL A 102 3.44 -6.68 4.69
CA VAL A 102 2.26 -7.51 4.84
C VAL A 102 2.63 -8.93 4.39
N PRO A 103 2.67 -9.92 5.31
CA PRO A 103 3.09 -11.27 4.97
C PRO A 103 2.14 -11.95 3.97
N ALA A 104 2.69 -12.73 3.04
CA ALA A 104 1.94 -13.41 1.98
C ALA A 104 0.74 -14.21 2.52
N ARG A 105 0.96 -14.95 3.61
CA ARG A 105 -0.07 -15.80 4.24
C ARG A 105 -1.31 -15.02 4.69
N GLU A 106 -1.13 -13.74 5.02
CA GLU A 106 -2.18 -12.88 5.55
C GLU A 106 -2.99 -12.25 4.42
N LEU A 107 -2.35 -11.98 3.28
CA LEU A 107 -3.01 -11.47 2.08
C LEU A 107 -4.08 -12.44 1.56
N TRP A 108 -3.91 -13.75 1.77
CA TRP A 108 -4.84 -14.78 1.30
C TRP A 108 -5.75 -15.36 2.39
N SER A 109 -5.47 -15.09 3.66
CA SER A 109 -6.36 -15.53 4.77
C SER A 109 -7.65 -14.70 4.80
N THR A 110 -7.55 -13.42 4.49
CA THR A 110 -8.69 -12.47 4.46
C THR A 110 -9.55 -12.56 3.21
N SER A 111 -9.04 -13.09 2.10
CA SER A 111 -9.81 -13.22 0.84
C SER A 111 -10.94 -14.27 0.90
N SER A 112 -11.02 -15.02 1.99
CA SER A 112 -12.06 -16.05 2.22
C SER A 112 -13.35 -15.48 2.85
N LEU A 113 -13.41 -14.18 3.11
CA LEU A 113 -14.52 -13.50 3.81
C LEU A 113 -15.40 -12.62 2.92
N SER A 114 -15.27 -12.71 1.59
CA SER A 114 -16.10 -11.99 0.61
C SER A 114 -16.94 -12.93 -0.25
#